data_AF-A0AAV9ENE8-F1
#
_entry.id   AF-A0AAV9ENE8-F1
#
_cell.length_a   1.000
_cell.length_b   1.000
_cell.length_c   1.000
_cell.angle_alpha   90.00
_cell.angle_beta   90.00
_cell.angle_gamma   90.00
#
_symmetry.space_group_name_H-M   'P 1'
#
loop_
_entity.id
_entity.type
_entity.pdbx_description
1 polymer ?
#
loop_
_entity_poly.entity_id
_entity_poly.type
_entity_poly.pdbx_seq_one_letter_code
_entity_poly.pdbx_strand_id
1 'polypeptide(L)'
;MTGCFGLVLTAVLVNEDYRLLLDGSIDRTEDVTPDRVIEIVEMLRRGETPPVGTQNKLRIRSSPEGGNTTLLGEPKPPPCRNLNAC
;
A
#
# COMPACT_ATOMS: atom_id res chain seq x y z
N MET A 1 20.72 5.91 5.82
CA MET A 1 19.75 6.72 6.57
C MET A 1 18.42 6.59 5.88
N THR A 2 17.46 5.96 6.53
CA THR A 2 16.14 5.77 5.94
C THR A 2 15.27 6.98 6.30
N GLY A 3 14.73 7.66 5.28
CA GLY A 3 13.86 8.83 5.44
C GLY A 3 12.38 8.46 5.51
N CYS A 4 11.49 9.46 5.52
CA CYS A 4 10.06 9.23 5.39
C CYS A 4 9.71 8.63 4.02
N PHE A 5 8.96 7.52 3.99
CA PHE A 5 8.56 6.81 2.77
C PHE A 5 7.26 7.32 2.13
N GLY A 6 6.72 8.45 2.59
CA GLY A 6 5.47 9.03 2.05
C GLY A 6 4.18 8.34 2.51
N LEU A 7 4.28 7.32 3.36
CA LEU A 7 3.18 6.55 3.95
C LEU A 7 2.96 6.94 5.40
N VAL A 8 2.89 8.24 5.69
CA VAL A 8 2.87 8.75 7.08
C VAL A 8 1.61 8.32 7.86
N LEU A 9 0.59 7.85 7.15
CA LEU A 9 -0.65 7.31 7.71
C LEU A 9 -0.53 5.83 8.13
N THR A 10 0.51 5.11 7.70
CA THR A 10 0.65 3.65 7.89
C THR A 10 2.09 3.28 8.29
N ALA A 11 2.27 2.31 9.19
CA ALA A 11 3.61 1.78 9.49
C ALA A 11 4.08 0.90 8.31
N VAL A 12 5.34 1.03 7.87
CA VAL A 12 5.82 0.43 6.60
C VAL A 12 6.96 -0.56 6.82
N LEU A 13 6.82 -1.75 6.23
CA LEU A 13 7.92 -2.63 5.87
C LEU A 13 8.14 -2.51 4.35
N VAL A 14 9.36 -2.14 3.95
CA VAL A 14 9.75 -2.13 2.54
C VAL A 14 10.34 -3.50 2.21
N ASN A 15 9.69 -4.23 1.31
CA ASN A 15 10.24 -5.49 0.79
C ASN A 15 11.05 -5.17 -0.46
N GLU A 16 12.36 -5.09 -0.32
CA GLU A 16 13.26 -5.03 -1.46
C GLU A 16 13.59 -6.47 -1.86
N ASP A 17 12.68 -7.13 -2.59
CA ASP A 17 13.03 -8.39 -3.25
C ASP A 17 13.85 -8.08 -4.51
N TYR A 18 15.16 -7.93 -4.32
CA TYR A 18 16.12 -7.64 -5.39
C TYR A 18 16.14 -8.69 -6.52
N ARG A 19 15.48 -9.84 -6.33
CA ARG A 19 15.35 -10.90 -7.35
C ARG A 19 14.37 -10.55 -8.48
N LEU A 20 13.42 -9.65 -8.22
CA LEU A 20 12.33 -9.31 -9.15
C LEU A 20 12.52 -7.94 -9.83
N LEU A 21 13.67 -7.28 -9.62
CA LEU A 21 13.99 -5.92 -10.13
C LEU A 21 14.21 -5.84 -11.66
N LEU A 22 13.44 -6.59 -12.46
CA LEU A 22 13.40 -6.42 -13.90
C LEU A 22 12.47 -5.27 -14.33
N ASP A 23 11.61 -4.75 -13.45
CA ASP A 23 10.63 -3.68 -13.76
C ASP A 23 10.71 -2.41 -12.88
N GLY A 24 11.49 -2.43 -11.79
CA GLY A 24 11.63 -1.29 -10.87
C GLY A 24 10.50 -1.15 -9.83
N SER A 25 9.66 -2.17 -9.65
CA SER A 25 8.58 -2.17 -8.65
C SER A 25 9.13 -2.38 -7.23
N ILE A 26 8.82 -1.44 -6.32
CA ILE A 26 9.10 -1.56 -4.88
C ILE A 26 7.80 -1.87 -4.16
N ASP A 27 7.68 -3.09 -3.66
CA ASP A 27 6.51 -3.56 -2.94
C ASP A 27 6.50 -3.04 -1.50
N ARG A 28 5.36 -2.48 -1.10
CA ARG A 28 5.16 -1.87 0.22
C ARG A 28 4.17 -2.70 1.01
N THR A 29 4.61 -3.20 2.16
CA THR A 29 3.73 -3.87 3.12
C THR A 29 3.46 -2.92 4.28
N GLU A 30 2.20 -2.55 4.46
CA GLU A 30 1.79 -1.45 5.33
C GLU A 30 0.94 -1.94 6.51
N ASP A 31 0.79 -1.12 7.54
CA ASP A 31 0.01 -1.42 8.75
C ASP A 31 0.45 -2.74 9.43
N VAL A 32 1.76 -2.98 9.47
CA VAL A 32 2.35 -4.20 10.02
C VAL A 32 2.39 -4.20 11.54
N THR A 33 2.10 -5.36 12.13
CA THR A 33 2.37 -5.68 13.54
C THR A 33 3.65 -6.51 13.66
N PRO A 34 4.30 -6.60 14.84
CA PRO A 34 5.48 -7.44 15.03
C PRO A 34 5.29 -8.89 14.58
N ASP A 35 4.15 -9.51 14.94
CA ASP A 35 3.82 -10.88 14.53
C ASP A 35 3.72 -10.99 13.00
N ARG A 36 3.11 -10.00 12.36
CA ARG A 36 2.97 -9.99 10.90
C ARG A 36 4.30 -9.81 10.19
N VAL A 37 5.22 -9.04 10.76
CA VAL A 37 6.59 -8.91 10.24
C VAL A 37 7.29 -10.27 10.27
N ILE A 38 7.16 -11.03 11.37
CA ILE A 38 7.76 -12.37 11.48
C ILE A 38 7.22 -13.29 10.38
N GLU A 39 5.89 -13.32 10.18
CA GLU A 39 5.27 -14.11 9.12
C GLU A 39 5.78 -13.74 7.72
N ILE A 40 5.91 -12.44 7.43
CA ILE A 40 6.41 -11.93 6.14
C ILE A 40 7.88 -12.34 5.95
N VAL A 41 8.71 -12.22 6.98
CA VAL A 41 10.11 -12.67 6.93
C VAL A 41 10.21 -14.16 6.63
N GLU A 42 9.35 -14.99 7.24
CA GLU A 42 9.31 -16.42 6.96
C GLU A 42 8.84 -16.73 5.54
N MET A 43 7.86 -15.99 4.99
CA MET A 43 7.46 -16.10 3.58
C MET A 43 8.63 -15.78 2.65
N LEU A 44 9.31 -14.66 2.87
CA LEU A 44 10.47 -14.24 2.08
C LEU A 44 11.62 -15.25 2.15
N ARG A 45 11.87 -15.86 3.33
CA ARG A 45 12.88 -16.93 3.49
C ARG A 45 12.58 -18.16 2.64
N ARG A 46 11.30 -18.47 2.41
CA ARG A 46 10.86 -19.56 1.53
C ARG A 46 10.88 -19.19 0.04
N GLY A 47 11.18 -17.93 -0.29
CA GLY A 47 11.10 -17.43 -1.66
C GLY A 47 9.66 -17.14 -2.13
N GLU A 48 8.73 -16.99 -1.20
CA GLU A 48 7.35 -16.59 -1.48
C GLU A 48 7.23 -15.07 -1.54
N THR A 49 6.30 -14.57 -2.36
CA THR A 49 5.97 -13.14 -2.42
C THR A 49 4.90 -12.80 -1.38
N PRO A 50 5.19 -11.98 -0.36
CA PRO A 50 4.21 -11.56 0.64
C PRO A 50 3.16 -10.61 0.03
N PRO A 51 1.96 -10.51 0.63
CA PRO A 51 0.92 -9.62 0.14
C PRO A 51 1.32 -8.14 0.28
N VAL A 52 1.10 -7.39 -0.79
CA VAL A 52 1.39 -5.96 -0.92
C VAL A 52 0.20 -5.12 -0.46
N GLY A 53 0.47 -3.96 0.15
CA GLY A 53 -0.51 -3.03 0.71
C GLY A 53 -0.76 -3.23 2.21
N THR A 54 -1.86 -2.64 2.70
CA THR A 54 -2.24 -2.73 4.12
C THR A 54 -2.46 -4.18 4.56
N GLN A 55 -1.86 -4.56 5.69
CA GLN A 55 -2.10 -5.84 6.36
C GLN A 55 -3.30 -5.77 7.32
N ASN A 56 -3.88 -4.59 7.52
CA ASN A 56 -5.09 -4.41 8.31
C ASN A 56 -6.33 -4.71 7.45
N LYS A 57 -6.99 -5.84 7.75
CA LYS A 57 -8.18 -6.32 7.02
C LYS A 57 -9.40 -5.42 7.18
N LEU A 58 -9.43 -4.56 8.20
CA LEU A 58 -10.52 -3.63 8.47
C LEU A 58 -10.37 -2.31 7.70
N ARG A 59 -9.34 -2.19 6.86
CA ARG A 59 -9.01 -0.98 6.12
C ARG A 59 -8.86 -1.27 4.62
N ILE A 60 -9.31 -0.32 3.81
CA ILE A 60 -9.03 -0.28 2.38
C ILE A 60 -7.85 0.67 2.16
N ARG A 61 -6.65 0.14 1.92
CA ARG A 61 -5.43 0.96 1.67
C ARG A 61 -5.25 2.07 2.72
N SER A 62 -5.32 3.34 2.32
CA SER A 62 -5.16 4.53 3.18
C SER A 62 -6.47 5.06 3.77
N SER A 63 -7.57 4.33 3.63
CA SER A 63 -8.86 4.71 4.19
C SER A 63 -8.87 4.65 5.72
N PRO A 64 -9.86 5.28 6.38
CA PRO A 64 -10.13 5.00 7.78
C PRO A 64 -10.41 3.51 8.01
N GLU A 65 -10.06 3.03 9.21
CA GLU A 65 -10.48 1.70 9.65
C GLU A 65 -12.00 1.65 9.82
N GLY A 66 -12.64 0.54 9.41
CA GLY A 66 -14.10 0.41 9.41
C GLY A 66 -14.78 0.95 8.16
N GLY A 67 -14.00 1.39 7.16
CA GLY A 67 -14.49 1.84 5.86
C GLY A 67 -14.36 3.34 5.65
N ASN A 68 -14.62 3.78 4.42
CA ASN A 68 -14.49 5.19 4.07
C ASN A 68 -15.56 6.03 4.78
N THR A 69 -15.20 7.19 5.31
CA THR A 69 -16.14 8.20 5.81
C THR A 69 -16.50 9.25 4.75
N THR A 70 -15.79 9.24 3.63
CA THR A 70 -15.97 10.07 2.44
C THR A 70 -15.86 9.20 1.18
N LEU A 71 -15.97 9.76 -0.04
CA LEU A 71 -15.90 8.99 -1.29
C LEU A 71 -16.92 7.82 -1.35
N LEU A 72 -18.14 8.08 -0.88
CA LEU A 72 -19.22 7.08 -0.78
C LEU A 72 -20.12 7.02 -2.03
N GLY A 73 -20.07 8.06 -2.86
CA GLY A 73 -20.86 8.14 -4.09
C GLY A 73 -20.06 7.73 -5.32
N GLU A 74 -20.76 7.30 -6.36
CA GLU A 74 -20.16 7.01 -7.66
C GLU A 74 -19.39 8.24 -8.20
N PRO A 75 -18.15 8.08 -8.69
CA PRO A 75 -17.37 9.16 -9.27
C PRO A 75 -18.13 9.81 -10.44
N LYS A 76 -18.32 11.12 -10.36
CA LYS A 76 -18.90 11.93 -11.45
C LYS A 76 -17.82 12.86 -12.01
N PRO A 77 -17.85 13.15 -13.32
CA PRO A 77 -16.96 14.16 -13.87
C PRO A 77 -17.19 15.49 -13.14
N PRO A 78 -16.13 16.21 -12.78
CA PRO A 78 -16.28 17.53 -12.16
C PRO A 78 -16.95 18.47 -13.17
N PRO A 79 -17.78 19.41 -12.71
CA PRO A 79 -18.63 20.25 -13.56
C PRO A 79 -17.85 21.10 -14.59
N CYS A 80 -16.53 21.26 -14.46
CA CYS A 80 -15.74 22.20 -15.26
C CYS A 80 -14.54 21.60 -16.01
N ARG A 81 -14.35 20.27 -16.07
CA ARG A 81 -13.17 19.71 -16.75
C ARG A 81 -13.45 19.46 -18.24
N ASN A 82 -13.43 20.53 -19.03
CA ASN A 82 -13.37 20.41 -20.50
C ASN A 82 -11.95 19.98 -20.91
N LEU A 83 -11.76 18.65 -21.05
CA LEU A 83 -10.48 18.05 -21.49
C LEU A 83 -10.10 18.41 -22.94
N ASN A 84 -11.01 19.02 -23.70
CA ASN A 84 -10.84 19.40 -25.10
C ASN A 84 -10.71 20.92 -25.30
N ALA A 85 -10.55 21.70 -24.24
CA ALA A 85 -10.35 23.15 -24.32
C ALA A 85 -8.88 23.56 -24.53
N CYS A 86 -8.07 22.70 -25.16
CA CYS A 86 -6.72 23.04 -25.62
C CYS A 86 -6.76 23.45 -27.09
#